data_AF-A0A0J9Y9I6-F1
#
_entry.id   AF-A0A0J9Y9I6-F1
#
_cell.length_a   1.000
_cell.length_b   1.000
_cell.length_c   1.000
_cell.angle_alpha   90.00
_cell.angle_beta   90.00
_cell.angle_gamma   90.00
#
_symmetry.space_group_name_H-M   'P 1'
#
loop_
_entity.id
_entity.type
_entity.pdbx_description
1 polymer ?
#
loop_
_entity_poly.entity_id
_entity_poly.type
_entity_poly.pdbx_seq_one_letter_code
_entity_poly.pdbx_strand_id
1 'polypeptide(L)'
;MKVLIGIIVLLIATNINQACVINGKIYENGDTWIENNFEMKCDAKIDGSWRTRITACLAPGGFRLLVGTEFTEAGRKYTCTRKPDGRVEFAYRPA
;
A
#
# COMPACT_ATOMS: atom_id res chain seq x y z
N MET A 1 -25.79 -32.43 28.80
CA MET A 1 -25.94 -31.09 28.19
C MET A 1 -24.81 -30.11 28.49
N LYS A 2 -24.13 -30.15 29.65
CA LYS A 2 -23.06 -29.17 29.99
C LYS A 2 -21.77 -29.32 29.15
N VAL A 3 -21.42 -30.55 28.76
CA VAL A 3 -20.19 -30.84 27.99
C VAL A 3 -20.27 -30.29 26.55
N LEU A 4 -21.44 -30.36 25.90
CA LEU A 4 -21.65 -29.79 24.55
C LEU A 4 -21.51 -28.26 24.53
N ILE A 5 -21.98 -27.58 25.59
CA ILE A 5 -21.85 -26.13 25.72
C ILE A 5 -20.37 -25.73 25.81
N GLY A 6 -19.55 -26.51 26.52
CA GLY A 6 -18.11 -26.27 26.66
C GLY A 6 -17.31 -26.40 25.36
N ILE A 7 -17.72 -27.29 24.44
CA ILE A 7 -17.06 -27.48 23.15
C ILE A 7 -17.40 -26.33 22.17
N ILE A 8 -18.64 -25.83 22.21
CA ILE A 8 -19.09 -24.72 21.34
C ILE A 8 -18.39 -23.40 21.68
N VAL A 9 -18.07 -23.15 22.95
CA VAL A 9 -17.40 -21.91 23.40
C VAL A 9 -15.93 -21.81 22.92
N LEU A 10 -15.28 -22.92 22.58
CA LEU A 10 -13.85 -22.93 22.20
C LEU A 10 -13.59 -22.48 20.74
N LEU A 11 -14.63 -22.26 19.91
CA LEU A 11 -14.48 -21.90 18.49
C LEU A 11 -14.49 -20.41 18.18
N ILE A 12 -14.45 -19.51 19.17
CA ILE A 12 -14.12 -18.11 18.92
C ILE A 12 -12.62 -17.94 18.71
N ALA A 13 -12.10 -18.51 17.61
CA ALA A 13 -10.86 -18.03 17.03
C ALA A 13 -11.12 -16.57 16.63
N THR A 14 -10.64 -15.65 17.46
CA THR A 14 -10.78 -14.21 17.25
C THR A 14 -10.27 -13.86 15.87
N ASN A 15 -11.11 -13.19 15.07
CA ASN A 15 -10.74 -12.57 13.81
C ASN A 15 -9.46 -11.74 14.03
N ILE A 16 -8.30 -12.26 13.64
CA ILE A 16 -7.08 -11.46 13.64
C ILE A 16 -7.38 -10.31 12.70
N ASN A 17 -7.26 -9.08 13.22
CA ASN A 17 -7.59 -7.85 12.50
C ASN A 17 -6.84 -7.88 11.16
N GLN A 18 -7.60 -8.05 10.10
CA GLN A 18 -7.12 -8.24 8.74
C GLN A 18 -6.50 -6.89 8.31
N ALA A 19 -5.19 -6.83 8.08
CA ALA A 19 -4.45 -5.59 7.85
C ALA A 19 -3.08 -5.84 7.19
N CYS A 20 -2.45 -4.82 6.62
CA CYS A 20 -1.04 -4.89 6.23
C CYS A 20 -0.15 -4.67 7.46
N VAL A 21 0.89 -5.49 7.63
CA VAL A 21 1.89 -5.32 8.69
C VAL A 21 3.24 -5.02 8.07
N ILE A 22 3.75 -3.81 8.28
CA ILE A 22 5.01 -3.32 7.70
C ILE A 22 5.88 -2.79 8.84
N ASN A 23 7.05 -3.40 9.05
CA ASN A 23 7.99 -3.04 10.12
C ASN A 23 7.33 -2.94 11.51
N GLY A 24 6.42 -3.87 11.83
CA GLY A 24 5.68 -3.91 13.10
C GLY A 24 4.51 -2.93 13.21
N LYS A 25 4.32 -2.05 12.22
CA LYS A 25 3.15 -1.15 12.16
C LYS A 25 2.01 -1.82 11.39
N ILE A 26 0.80 -1.62 11.89
CA ILE A 26 -0.45 -2.11 11.30
C ILE A 26 -1.08 -0.99 10.45
N TYR A 27 -1.52 -1.34 9.24
CA TYR A 27 -2.19 -0.45 8.31
C TYR A 27 -3.52 -1.09 7.88
N GLU A 28 -4.62 -0.38 8.09
CA GLU A 28 -5.96 -0.82 7.73
C GLU A 28 -6.23 -0.65 6.23
N ASN A 29 -7.36 -1.18 5.77
CA ASN A 29 -7.75 -1.06 4.36
C ASN A 29 -7.94 0.40 3.98
N GLY A 30 -7.21 0.85 2.97
CA GLY A 30 -7.26 2.22 2.50
C GLY A 30 -6.16 3.11 3.07
N ASP A 31 -5.49 2.70 4.15
CA ASP A 31 -4.40 3.47 4.74
C ASP A 31 -3.30 3.73 3.73
N THR A 32 -2.77 4.95 3.81
CA THR A 32 -1.65 5.40 3.01
C THR A 32 -0.53 5.93 3.89
N TRP A 33 0.70 5.75 3.45
CA TRP A 33 1.88 6.32 4.09
C TRP A 33 2.95 6.61 3.08
N ILE A 34 3.91 7.43 3.47
CA ILE A 34 5.06 7.75 2.64
C ILE A 34 6.25 6.90 3.09
N GLU A 35 6.90 6.27 2.13
CA GLU A 35 8.20 5.62 2.30
C GLU A 35 9.15 6.14 1.22
N ASN A 36 10.21 6.82 1.64
CA ASN A 36 11.10 7.56 0.74
C ASN A 36 10.31 8.51 -0.16
N ASN A 37 10.32 8.28 -1.48
CA ASN A 37 9.60 9.07 -2.47
C ASN A 37 8.34 8.36 -2.98
N PHE A 38 7.80 7.39 -2.24
CA PHE A 38 6.65 6.60 -2.68
C PHE A 38 5.49 6.73 -1.71
N GLU A 39 4.31 7.02 -2.26
CA GLU A 39 3.05 6.84 -1.55
C GLU A 39 2.66 5.37 -1.64
N MET A 40 2.63 4.74 -0.48
CA MET A 40 2.21 3.37 -0.27
C MET A 40 0.74 3.35 0.11
N LYS A 41 0.05 2.27 -0.26
CA LYS A 41 -1.33 2.00 0.14
C LYS A 41 -1.52 0.55 0.53
N CYS A 42 -2.22 0.32 1.63
CA CYS A 42 -2.72 -1.00 2.00
C CYS A 42 -4.11 -1.22 1.40
N ASP A 43 -4.31 -2.33 0.67
CA ASP A 43 -5.64 -2.75 0.22
C ASP A 43 -5.97 -4.16 0.73
N ALA A 44 -7.21 -4.35 1.18
CA ALA A 44 -7.85 -5.64 1.26
C ALA A 44 -8.24 -6.12 -0.15
N LYS A 45 -8.03 -7.40 -0.43
CA LYS A 45 -8.51 -8.07 -1.64
C LYS A 45 -9.80 -8.84 -1.33
N ILE A 46 -10.52 -9.19 -2.39
CA ILE A 46 -11.81 -9.91 -2.32
C ILE A 46 -11.65 -11.30 -1.68
N ASP A 47 -10.49 -11.94 -1.85
CA ASP A 47 -10.15 -13.23 -1.25
C ASP A 47 -9.75 -13.15 0.24
N GLY A 48 -9.86 -11.95 0.84
CA GLY A 48 -9.43 -11.69 2.22
C GLY A 48 -7.92 -11.51 2.38
N SER A 49 -7.14 -11.64 1.30
CA SER A 49 -5.70 -11.35 1.33
C SER A 49 -5.45 -9.84 1.40
N TRP A 50 -4.27 -9.48 1.91
CA TRP A 50 -3.82 -8.09 1.96
C TRP A 50 -2.70 -7.85 0.96
N ARG A 51 -2.59 -6.62 0.47
CA ARG A 51 -1.43 -6.20 -0.32
C ARG A 51 -1.07 -4.76 -0.04
N THR A 52 0.20 -4.47 -0.18
CA THR A 52 0.71 -3.11 -0.31
C THR A 52 0.95 -2.79 -1.78
N ARG A 53 0.68 -1.56 -2.19
CA ARG A 53 1.03 -1.06 -3.52
C ARG A 53 1.50 0.38 -3.46
N ILE A 54 2.34 0.75 -4.42
CA ILE A 54 2.70 2.14 -4.68
C ILE A 54 1.59 2.77 -5.53
N THR A 55 1.02 3.88 -5.04
CA THR A 55 -0.03 4.66 -5.71
C THR A 55 0.50 5.92 -6.38
N ALA A 56 1.55 6.51 -5.83
CA ALA A 56 2.19 7.70 -6.38
C ALA A 56 3.69 7.76 -6.03
N CYS A 57 4.42 8.58 -6.78
CA CYS A 57 5.75 9.04 -6.45
C CYS A 57 5.66 10.50 -5.96
N LEU A 58 6.53 10.88 -5.03
CA LEU A 58 6.65 12.24 -4.54
C LEU A 58 7.87 12.92 -5.17
N ALA A 59 7.62 13.97 -5.94
CA ALA A 59 8.66 14.85 -6.45
C ALA A 59 9.10 15.87 -5.39
N PRO A 60 10.26 16.53 -5.56
CA PRO A 60 10.68 17.61 -4.68
C PRO A 60 9.57 18.65 -4.47
N GLY A 61 9.44 19.16 -3.25
CA GLY A 61 8.32 20.05 -2.87
C GLY A 61 7.03 19.33 -2.49
N GLY A 62 6.99 17.99 -2.55
CA GLY A 62 5.83 17.19 -2.15
C GLY A 62 4.80 17.00 -3.26
N PHE A 63 5.13 17.35 -4.51
CA PHE A 63 4.23 17.15 -5.63
C PHE A 63 3.98 15.65 -5.86
N ARG A 64 2.70 15.27 -5.87
CA ARG A 64 2.25 13.89 -5.97
C ARG A 64 2.02 13.50 -7.42
N LEU A 65 2.86 12.60 -7.93
CA LEU A 65 2.77 12.05 -9.27
C LEU A 65 2.17 10.64 -9.22
N LEU A 66 0.95 10.46 -9.73
CA LEU A 66 0.31 9.13 -9.77
C LEU A 66 1.17 8.14 -10.59
N VAL A 67 1.15 6.86 -10.18
CA VAL A 67 1.83 5.82 -10.98
C VAL A 67 1.21 5.77 -12.37
N GLY A 68 2.06 5.81 -13.40
CA GLY A 68 1.69 5.88 -14.81
C GLY A 68 1.69 7.30 -15.38
N THR A 69 1.97 8.33 -14.58
CA THR A 69 1.97 9.71 -15.04
C THR A 69 3.37 10.33 -15.09
N GLU A 70 3.44 11.47 -15.77
CA GLU A 70 4.60 12.31 -15.90
C GLU A 70 4.22 13.78 -15.66
N PHE A 71 5.19 14.58 -15.23
CA PHE A 71 4.99 15.99 -14.94
C PHE A 71 6.27 16.76 -15.27
N THR A 72 6.13 17.96 -15.83
CA THR A 72 7.26 18.82 -16.16
C THR A 72 7.21 20.10 -15.34
N GLU A 73 8.30 20.39 -14.63
CA GLU A 73 8.45 21.60 -13.84
C GLU A 73 9.90 22.07 -13.86
N ALA A 74 10.11 23.39 -13.97
CA ALA A 74 11.43 24.03 -13.93
C ALA A 74 12.46 23.38 -14.89
N GLY A 75 12.02 23.01 -16.10
CA GLY A 75 12.89 22.38 -17.10
C GLY A 75 13.26 20.93 -16.80
N ARG A 76 12.60 20.28 -15.83
CA ARG A 76 12.75 18.86 -15.52
C ARG A 76 11.45 18.12 -15.78
N LYS A 77 11.54 16.99 -16.45
CA LYS A 77 10.46 16.02 -16.59
C LYS A 77 10.63 14.91 -15.55
N TYR A 78 9.62 14.73 -14.72
CA TYR A 78 9.48 13.67 -13.73
C TYR A 78 8.58 12.56 -14.26
N THR A 79 8.91 11.31 -13.95
CA THR A 79 8.13 10.13 -14.32
C THR A 79 7.95 9.21 -13.13
N CYS A 80 6.73 8.71 -12.92
CA CYS A 80 6.43 7.66 -11.95
C CYS A 80 5.92 6.44 -12.70
N THR A 81 6.80 5.51 -13.05
CA THR A 81 6.46 4.47 -14.04
C THR A 81 6.45 3.08 -13.40
N ARG A 82 5.35 2.34 -13.59
CA ARG A 82 5.31 0.91 -13.29
C ARG A 82 5.98 0.13 -14.41
N LYS A 83 7.00 -0.64 -14.06
CA LYS A 83 7.73 -1.52 -14.98
C LYS A 83 7.01 -2.86 -15.14
N PRO A 84 7.30 -3.63 -16.21
CA PRO A 84 6.69 -4.94 -16.44
C PRO A 84 6.93 -5.95 -15.31
N ASP A 85 8.05 -5.82 -14.59
CA ASP A 85 8.39 -6.66 -13.43
C ASP A 85 7.63 -6.27 -12.15
N GLY A 86 6.75 -5.28 -12.21
CA GLY A 86 5.93 -4.80 -11.09
C GLY A 86 6.57 -3.70 -10.25
N ARG A 87 7.87 -3.39 -10.42
CA ARG A 87 8.54 -2.29 -9.73
C ARG A 87 7.98 -0.95 -10.18
N VAL A 88 8.02 0.05 -9.30
CA VAL A 88 7.77 1.44 -9.66
C VAL A 88 9.08 2.19 -9.63
N GLU A 89 9.40 2.86 -10.73
CA GLU A 89 10.57 3.72 -10.85
C GLU A 89 10.13 5.18 -10.82
N PHE A 90 10.74 5.94 -9.89
CA PHE A 90 10.69 7.39 -9.88
C PHE A 90 11.98 7.92 -10.52
N ALA A 91 11.85 8.68 -11.61
CA ALA A 91 12.99 9.23 -12.33
C ALA A 91 12.72 10.68 -12.75
N TYR A 92 13.79 11.42 -13.03
CA TYR A 92 13.72 12.74 -13.62
C TYR A 92 14.82 12.93 -14.66
N ARG A 93 14.53 13.77 -15.66
CA ARG A 93 15.47 14.17 -16.71
C ARG A 93 15.25 15.64 -17.07
N PRO A 94 16.19 16.31 -17.74
CA PRO A 94 15.87 17.56 -18.44
C PRO A 94 14.64 17.33 -19.34
N ALA A 95 13.72 18.30 -19.32
CA ALA A 95 12.48 18.24 -20.08
C ALA A 95 12.75 18.20 -21.58
#